data_AF-A0A445ERC6-F1
#
_entry.id   AF-A0A445ERC6-F1
#
_cell.length_a   1.000
_cell.length_b   1.000
_cell.length_c   1.000
_cell.angle_alpha   90.00
_cell.angle_beta   90.00
_cell.angle_gamma   90.00
#
_symmetry.space_group_name_H-M   'P 1'
#
loop_
_entity.id
_entity.type
_entity.pdbx_description
1 polymer ?
#
loop_
_entity_poly.entity_id
_entity_poly.type
_entity_poly.pdbx_seq_one_letter_code
_entity_poly.pdbx_strand_id
1 'polypeptide(L)'
;MGVRLMCIGRTQELKHAWDSFDRASLTQLMQDNMEKSSKFCDAFDLVNSLQEKLTLCEKSKKNLKEKNMSLEARLLVLGVEKKQAEAEKEDHGLEMFVASFERTVEQVKLLAPIVDLAMMDPCKMVVDGQLVEDEVTVLRVKEKTLVLH
;
A
#
# COMPACT_ATOMS: atom_id res chain seq x y z
N MET A 1 18.33 -34.73 90.59
CA MET A 1 18.86 -34.88 89.21
C MET A 1 17.77 -34.88 88.13
N GLY A 2 16.57 -35.42 88.36
CA GLY A 2 15.52 -35.55 87.32
C GLY A 2 14.94 -34.24 86.73
N VAL A 3 14.73 -33.19 87.53
CA VAL A 3 14.13 -31.92 87.03
C VAL A 3 15.06 -31.19 86.05
N ARG A 4 16.37 -31.14 86.33
CA ARG A 4 17.36 -30.55 85.42
C ARG A 4 17.42 -31.28 84.07
N LEU A 5 17.32 -32.61 84.08
CA LEU A 5 17.34 -33.42 82.86
C LEU A 5 16.10 -33.14 81.98
N MET A 6 14.91 -33.01 82.59
CA MET A 6 13.70 -32.61 81.87
C MET A 6 13.80 -31.21 81.24
N CYS A 7 14.35 -30.23 81.95
CA CYS A 7 14.54 -28.87 81.41
C CYS A 7 15.52 -28.85 80.22
N ILE A 8 16.60 -29.64 80.29
CA ILE A 8 17.58 -29.76 79.20
C ILE A 8 16.92 -30.39 77.95
N GLY A 9 16.17 -31.49 78.13
CA GLY A 9 15.47 -32.15 77.02
C GLY A 9 14.49 -31.22 76.31
N ARG A 10 13.66 -30.49 77.07
CA ARG A 10 12.70 -29.53 76.51
C ARG A 10 13.37 -28.36 75.78
N THR A 11 14.50 -27.87 76.30
CA THR A 11 15.28 -26.80 75.63
C THR A 11 15.85 -27.29 74.30
N GLN A 12 16.30 -28.55 74.25
CA GLN A 12 16.83 -29.17 73.04
C GLN A 12 15.74 -29.43 72.00
N GLU A 13 14.55 -29.89 72.41
CA GLU A 13 13.38 -30.01 71.55
C GLU A 13 12.96 -28.67 70.95
N LEU A 14 12.89 -27.62 71.77
CA LEU A 14 12.59 -26.25 71.31
C LEU A 14 13.64 -25.78 70.30
N LYS A 15 14.94 -25.95 70.59
CA LYS A 15 16.01 -25.56 69.67
C LYS A 15 15.89 -26.31 68.34
N HIS A 16 15.63 -27.62 68.36
CA HIS A 16 15.43 -28.39 67.14
C HIS A 16 14.20 -27.95 66.35
N ALA A 17 13.10 -27.58 67.02
CA ALA A 17 11.91 -27.05 66.36
C ALA A 17 12.19 -25.70 65.68
N TRP A 18 12.91 -24.79 66.35
CA TRP A 18 13.36 -23.52 65.77
C TRP A 18 14.30 -23.73 64.57
N ASP A 19 15.34 -24.56 64.74
CA ASP A 19 16.28 -24.87 63.65
C ASP A 19 15.56 -25.53 62.45
N SER A 20 14.52 -26.33 62.70
CA SER A 20 13.72 -26.94 61.64
C SER A 20 12.83 -25.92 60.91
N PHE A 21 12.22 -24.99 61.64
CA PHE A 21 11.42 -23.91 61.07
C PHE A 21 12.26 -22.96 60.22
N ASP A 22 13.45 -22.59 60.70
CA ASP A 22 14.39 -21.72 59.96
C ASP A 22 14.89 -22.40 58.68
N ARG A 23 15.22 -23.69 58.75
CA ARG A 23 15.59 -24.48 57.56
C ARG A 23 14.48 -24.57 56.52
N ALA A 24 13.23 -24.77 56.95
CA ALA A 24 12.08 -24.82 56.05
C ALA A 24 11.85 -23.46 55.38
N SER A 25 11.90 -22.38 56.16
CA SER A 25 11.76 -21.00 55.66
C SER A 25 12.88 -20.63 54.66
N LEU A 26 14.11 -21.04 54.95
CA LEU A 26 15.25 -20.82 54.06
C LEU A 26 15.11 -21.59 52.74
N THR A 27 14.63 -22.84 52.80
CA THR A 27 14.42 -23.68 51.62
C THR A 27 13.30 -23.12 50.73
N GLN A 28 12.20 -22.65 51.35
CA GLN A 28 11.12 -21.94 50.65
C GLN A 28 11.65 -20.69 49.93
N LEU A 29 12.44 -19.85 50.63
CA LEU A 29 13.01 -18.65 50.04
C LEU A 29 13.95 -18.96 48.87
N MET A 30 14.75 -20.03 48.99
CA MET A 30 15.66 -20.45 47.93
C MET A 30 14.90 -20.94 46.69
N GLN A 31 13.83 -21.71 46.89
CA GLN A 31 12.93 -22.16 45.83
C GLN A 31 12.27 -20.98 45.12
N ASP A 32 11.69 -20.05 45.87
CA ASP A 32 11.04 -18.86 45.34
C ASP A 32 12.03 -17.97 44.56
N ASN A 33 13.27 -17.86 45.04
CA ASN A 33 14.30 -17.07 44.37
C ASN A 33 14.74 -17.73 43.06
N MET A 34 14.87 -19.06 43.02
CA MET A 34 15.14 -19.79 41.78
C MET A 34 14.01 -19.62 40.77
N GLU A 35 12.75 -19.74 41.20
CA GLU A 35 11.59 -19.55 40.32
C GLU A 35 11.51 -18.12 39.76
N LYS A 36 11.72 -17.11 40.62
CA LYS A 36 11.74 -15.70 40.20
C LYS A 36 12.90 -15.42 39.25
N SER A 37 14.08 -15.97 39.52
CA SER A 37 15.25 -15.83 38.64
C SER A 37 14.98 -16.44 37.25
N SER A 38 14.37 -17.63 37.19
CA SER A 38 13.98 -18.25 35.92
C SER A 38 13.02 -17.36 35.13
N LYS A 39 11.95 -16.87 35.77
CA LYS A 39 10.98 -15.97 35.12
C LYS A 39 11.62 -14.67 34.65
N PHE A 40 12.61 -14.16 35.39
CA PHE A 40 13.35 -12.96 35.01
C PHE A 40 14.19 -13.21 33.76
N CYS A 41 14.89 -14.34 33.67
CA CYS A 41 15.60 -14.75 32.45
C CYS A 41 14.65 -14.85 31.25
N ASP A 42 13.53 -15.56 31.41
CA ASP A 42 12.54 -15.70 30.33
C ASP A 42 12.00 -14.35 29.85
N ALA A 43 11.69 -13.44 30.78
CA ALA A 43 11.24 -12.10 30.47
C ALA A 43 12.33 -11.28 29.76
N PHE A 44 13.59 -11.42 30.18
CA PHE A 44 14.72 -10.74 29.58
C PHE A 44 14.96 -11.20 28.13
N ASP A 45 14.91 -12.51 27.89
CA ASP A 45 15.03 -13.08 26.54
C ASP A 45 13.89 -12.63 25.62
N LEU A 46 12.66 -12.56 26.16
CA LEU A 46 11.52 -12.03 25.42
C LEU A 46 11.72 -10.55 25.05
N VAL A 47 12.20 -9.73 25.99
CA VAL A 47 12.49 -8.30 25.74
C VAL A 47 13.53 -8.16 24.65
N ASN A 48 14.62 -8.93 24.68
CA ASN A 48 15.66 -8.91 23.64
C ASN A 48 15.10 -9.30 22.28
N SER A 49 14.30 -10.37 22.21
CA SER A 49 13.65 -10.80 20.96
C SER A 49 12.69 -9.73 20.41
N LEU A 50 11.92 -9.07 21.28
CA LEU A 50 11.02 -8.00 20.89
C LEU A 50 11.79 -6.76 20.42
N GLN A 51 12.89 -6.42 21.07
CA GLN A 51 13.78 -5.31 20.67
C GLN A 51 14.31 -5.56 19.25
N GLU A 52 14.83 -6.75 18.98
CA GLU A 52 15.31 -7.12 17.64
C GLU A 52 14.21 -7.00 16.58
N LYS A 53 13.03 -7.57 16.85
CA LYS A 53 11.86 -7.48 15.96
C LYS A 53 11.44 -6.03 15.71
N LEU A 54 11.46 -5.19 16.75
CA LEU A 54 11.14 -3.77 16.64
C LEU A 54 12.11 -3.07 15.69
N THR A 55 13.42 -3.28 15.85
CA THR A 55 14.42 -2.66 14.96
C THR A 55 14.29 -3.13 13.52
N LEU A 56 13.95 -4.41 13.28
CA LEU A 56 13.70 -4.94 11.96
C LEU A 56 12.45 -4.29 11.33
N CYS A 57 11.38 -4.16 12.10
CA CYS A 57 10.13 -3.54 11.67
C CYS A 57 10.36 -2.07 11.31
N GLU A 58 11.13 -1.32 12.11
CA GLU A 58 11.48 0.07 11.84
C GLU A 58 12.29 0.23 10.55
N LYS A 59 13.29 -0.65 10.32
CA LYS A 59 14.04 -0.67 9.06
C LYS A 59 13.14 -0.95 7.87
N SER A 60 12.27 -1.95 7.97
CA SER A 60 11.30 -2.28 6.92
C SER A 60 10.35 -1.12 6.63
N LYS A 61 9.85 -0.46 7.67
CA LYS A 61 8.98 0.74 7.56
C LYS A 61 9.67 1.88 6.83
N LYS A 62 10.94 2.16 7.13
CA LYS A 62 11.73 3.20 6.44
C LYS A 62 11.90 2.85 4.96
N ASN A 63 12.31 1.62 4.65
CA ASN A 63 12.47 1.15 3.27
C ASN A 63 11.16 1.22 2.47
N LEU A 64 10.03 0.83 3.08
CA LEU A 64 8.72 0.93 2.44
C LEU A 64 8.32 2.39 2.21
N LYS A 65 8.58 3.28 3.15
CA LYS A 65 8.31 4.72 2.99
C LYS A 65 9.11 5.32 1.83
N GLU A 66 10.39 4.97 1.71
CA GLU A 66 11.25 5.41 0.60
C GLU A 66 10.75 4.90 -0.75
N LYS A 67 10.40 3.61 -0.83
CA LYS A 67 9.80 3.03 -2.04
C LYS A 67 8.48 3.70 -2.41
N ASN A 68 7.64 3.98 -1.43
CA ASN A 68 6.35 4.65 -1.67
C ASN A 68 6.55 6.05 -2.25
N MET A 69 7.44 6.85 -1.66
CA MET A 69 7.78 8.18 -2.20
C MET A 69 8.33 8.11 -3.63
N SER A 70 9.19 7.11 -3.91
CA SER A 70 9.71 6.89 -5.26
C SER A 70 8.61 6.52 -6.27
N LEU A 71 7.66 5.67 -5.87
CA LEU A 71 6.53 5.28 -6.71
C LEU A 71 5.57 6.45 -6.96
N GLU A 72 5.26 7.24 -5.93
CA GLU A 72 4.44 8.45 -6.05
C GLU A 72 5.08 9.47 -7.01
N ALA A 73 6.39 9.70 -6.90
CA ALA A 73 7.11 10.56 -7.82
C ALA A 73 7.04 10.04 -9.27
N ARG A 74 7.20 8.73 -9.46
CA ARG A 74 7.11 8.10 -10.78
C ARG A 74 5.70 8.18 -11.37
N LEU A 75 4.65 8.04 -10.55
CA LEU A 75 3.27 8.22 -10.99
C LEU A 75 2.99 9.65 -11.47
N LEU A 76 3.55 10.66 -10.79
CA LEU A 76 3.42 12.06 -11.23
C LEU A 76 4.08 12.27 -12.60
N VAL A 77 5.31 11.79 -12.78
CA VAL A 77 6.03 11.90 -14.06
C VAL A 77 5.26 11.19 -15.18
N LEU A 78 4.85 9.94 -14.97
CA LEU A 78 4.06 9.19 -15.95
C LEU A 78 2.72 9.87 -16.27
N GLY A 79 2.10 10.53 -15.27
CA GLY A 79 0.89 11.30 -15.49
C GLY A 79 1.08 12.50 -16.41
N VAL A 80 2.23 13.18 -16.32
CA VAL A 80 2.60 14.28 -17.22
C VAL A 80 2.93 13.73 -18.61
N GLU A 81 3.77 12.70 -18.70
CA GLU A 81 4.16 12.07 -19.97
C GLU A 81 2.94 11.54 -20.74
N LYS A 82 1.98 10.93 -20.04
CA LYS A 82 0.72 10.48 -20.65
C LYS A 82 -0.06 11.63 -21.26
N LYS A 83 -0.26 12.72 -20.53
CA LYS A 83 -1.00 13.90 -21.04
C LYS A 83 -0.30 14.51 -22.25
N GLN A 84 1.03 14.59 -22.20
CA GLN A 84 1.84 15.09 -23.30
C GLN A 84 1.68 14.21 -24.54
N ALA A 85 1.80 12.89 -24.39
CA ALA A 85 1.62 11.94 -25.49
C ALA A 85 0.19 11.94 -26.06
N GLU A 86 -0.82 12.15 -25.22
CA GLU A 86 -2.21 12.31 -25.67
C GLU A 86 -2.39 13.58 -26.52
N ALA A 87 -1.83 14.71 -26.08
CA ALA A 87 -1.86 15.96 -26.84
C ALA A 87 -1.11 15.86 -28.17
N GLU A 88 0.11 15.28 -28.17
CA GLU A 88 0.90 15.08 -29.39
C GLU A 88 0.20 14.18 -30.41
N LYS A 89 -0.51 13.16 -29.93
CA LYS A 89 -1.29 12.26 -30.80
C LYS A 89 -2.48 12.98 -31.45
N GLU A 90 -3.18 13.83 -30.68
CA GLU A 90 -4.30 14.62 -31.19
C GLU A 90 -3.84 15.61 -32.27
N ASP A 91 -2.80 16.39 -31.97
CA ASP A 91 -2.21 17.35 -32.90
C ASP A 91 -1.73 16.66 -34.18
N HIS A 92 -0.96 15.57 -34.05
CA HIS A 92 -0.46 14.85 -35.21
C HIS A 92 -1.59 14.25 -36.07
N GLY A 93 -2.67 13.78 -35.44
CA GLY A 93 -3.85 13.29 -36.15
C GLY A 93 -4.54 14.38 -36.97
N LEU A 94 -4.70 15.57 -36.40
CA LEU A 94 -5.25 16.74 -37.08
C LEU A 94 -4.36 17.22 -38.23
N GLU A 95 -3.05 17.31 -38.01
CA GLU A 95 -2.08 17.69 -39.05
C GLU A 95 -2.12 16.73 -40.25
N MET A 96 -2.13 15.42 -39.98
CA MET A 96 -2.21 14.39 -41.01
C MET A 96 -3.54 14.43 -41.77
N PHE A 97 -4.65 14.72 -41.07
CA PHE A 97 -5.95 14.92 -41.71
C PHE A 97 -5.94 16.14 -42.64
N VAL A 98 -5.47 17.29 -42.17
CA VAL A 98 -5.41 18.53 -42.98
C VAL A 98 -4.55 18.31 -44.22
N ALA A 99 -3.35 17.74 -44.07
CA ALA A 99 -2.45 17.47 -45.19
C ALA A 99 -3.07 16.50 -46.22
N SER A 100 -3.81 15.49 -45.75
CA SER A 100 -4.52 14.55 -46.64
C SER A 100 -5.69 15.22 -47.34
N PHE A 101 -6.45 16.04 -46.63
CA PHE A 101 -7.59 16.78 -47.18
C PHE A 101 -7.15 17.76 -48.27
N GLU A 102 -6.10 18.57 -48.02
CA GLU A 102 -5.53 19.47 -49.03
C GLU A 102 -5.05 18.72 -50.27
N ARG A 103 -4.40 17.56 -50.07
CA ARG A 103 -3.99 16.70 -51.18
C ARG A 103 -5.17 16.18 -51.98
N THR A 104 -6.24 15.76 -51.33
CA THR A 104 -7.48 15.32 -52.01
C THR A 104 -8.12 16.47 -52.78
N VAL A 105 -8.16 17.68 -52.21
CA VAL A 105 -8.65 18.89 -52.91
C VAL A 105 -7.85 19.12 -54.19
N GLU A 106 -6.52 19.04 -54.16
CA GLU A 106 -5.68 19.17 -55.35
C GLU A 106 -5.92 18.06 -56.38
N GLN A 107 -6.13 16.82 -55.93
CA GLN A 107 -6.50 15.71 -56.82
C GLN A 107 -7.85 15.93 -57.51
N VAL A 108 -8.85 16.44 -56.80
CA VAL A 108 -10.16 16.72 -57.38
C VAL A 108 -10.08 17.88 -58.38
N LYS A 109 -9.34 18.95 -58.08
CA LYS A 109 -9.09 20.04 -59.04
C LYS A 109 -8.48 19.54 -60.34
N LEU A 110 -7.58 18.55 -60.27
CA LEU A 110 -6.98 17.94 -61.46
C LEU A 110 -8.00 17.12 -62.28
N LEU A 111 -8.84 16.32 -61.60
CA LEU A 111 -9.79 15.41 -62.25
C LEU A 111 -11.06 16.13 -62.76
N ALA A 112 -11.49 17.16 -62.06
CA ALA A 112 -12.73 17.88 -62.31
C ALA A 112 -12.53 19.41 -62.17
N PRO A 113 -11.73 20.04 -63.06
CA PRO A 113 -11.31 21.44 -62.92
C PRO A 113 -12.45 22.47 -63.02
N ILE A 114 -13.63 22.04 -63.44
CA ILE A 114 -14.82 22.88 -63.60
C ILE A 114 -15.71 22.87 -62.33
N VAL A 115 -15.46 21.93 -61.41
CA VAL A 115 -16.23 21.81 -60.17
C VAL A 115 -15.71 22.82 -59.14
N ASP A 116 -16.61 23.66 -58.64
CA ASP A 116 -16.32 24.54 -57.51
C ASP A 116 -16.50 23.79 -56.19
N LEU A 117 -15.39 23.42 -55.56
CA LEU A 117 -15.37 22.74 -54.27
C LEU A 117 -15.88 23.63 -53.12
N ALA A 118 -15.91 24.96 -53.27
CA ALA A 118 -16.48 25.85 -52.27
C ALA A 118 -18.00 25.70 -52.15
N MET A 119 -18.65 25.13 -53.17
CA MET A 119 -20.07 24.83 -53.17
C MET A 119 -20.38 23.44 -52.58
N MET A 120 -19.37 22.62 -52.25
CA MET A 120 -19.60 21.34 -51.58
C MET A 120 -19.95 21.56 -50.11
N ASP A 121 -21.00 20.86 -49.65
CA ASP A 121 -21.32 20.74 -48.23
C ASP A 121 -20.57 19.53 -47.65
N PRO A 122 -19.56 19.72 -46.78
CA PRO A 122 -18.78 18.63 -46.20
C PRO A 122 -19.59 17.74 -45.23
N CYS A 123 -20.80 18.17 -44.82
CA CYS A 123 -21.70 17.38 -43.99
C CYS A 123 -22.67 16.51 -44.81
N LYS A 124 -22.49 16.43 -46.13
CA LYS A 124 -23.35 15.67 -47.04
C LYS A 124 -22.55 14.56 -47.73
N MET A 125 -23.03 13.33 -47.63
CA MET A 125 -22.44 12.18 -48.30
C MET A 125 -23.32 11.71 -49.46
N VAL A 126 -22.67 11.29 -50.54
CA VAL A 126 -23.33 10.63 -51.68
C VAL A 126 -22.81 9.19 -51.75
N VAL A 127 -23.72 8.23 -51.69
CA VAL A 127 -23.43 6.79 -51.84
C VAL A 127 -24.23 6.28 -53.03
N ASP A 128 -23.57 5.61 -53.96
CA ASP A 128 -24.20 5.10 -55.21
C ASP A 128 -25.02 6.14 -55.99
N GLY A 129 -24.58 7.40 -55.96
CA GLY A 129 -25.24 8.51 -56.64
C GLY A 129 -26.47 9.08 -55.93
N GLN A 130 -26.79 8.61 -54.72
CA GLN A 130 -27.88 9.15 -53.89
C GLN A 130 -27.32 9.91 -52.69
N LEU A 131 -27.92 11.07 -52.39
CA LEU A 131 -27.61 11.82 -51.18
C LEU A 131 -28.14 11.05 -49.96
N VAL A 132 -27.26 10.73 -49.02
CA VAL A 132 -27.61 10.05 -47.78
C VAL A 132 -27.65 11.08 -46.66
N GLU A 133 -28.74 11.10 -45.88
CA GLU A 133 -28.80 11.87 -44.64
C GLU A 133 -27.97 11.17 -43.57
N ASP A 134 -27.12 11.92 -42.90
CA ASP A 134 -26.35 11.42 -41.78
C ASP A 134 -27.33 11.16 -40.63
N GLU A 135 -27.67 9.90 -40.36
CA GLU A 135 -28.42 9.54 -39.16
C GLU A 135 -27.53 9.81 -37.95
N VAL A 136 -27.58 11.05 -37.43
CA VAL A 136 -26.91 11.44 -36.19
C VAL A 136 -27.48 10.59 -35.05
N THR A 137 -26.90 9.42 -34.82
CA THR A 137 -27.07 8.70 -33.57
C THR A 137 -26.28 9.45 -32.53
N VAL A 138 -26.97 10.34 -31.82
CA VAL A 138 -26.48 11.03 -30.64
C VAL A 138 -26.00 9.98 -29.63
N LEU A 139 -24.72 9.64 -29.63
CA LEU A 139 -24.05 8.98 -28.52
C LEU A 139 -23.91 10.02 -27.39
N ARG A 140 -25.03 10.34 -26.73
CA ARG A 140 -25.02 10.92 -25.40
C ARG A 140 -24.40 9.86 -24.49
N VAL A 141 -23.09 9.99 -24.27
CA VAL A 141 -22.42 9.42 -23.11
C VAL A 141 -23.09 10.05 -21.88
N LYS A 142 -24.12 9.39 -21.36
CA LYS A 142 -24.62 9.69 -20.01
C LYS A 142 -23.58 9.12 -19.05
N GLU A 143 -22.64 9.98 -18.65
CA GLU A 143 -21.97 9.86 -17.36
C GLU A 143 -23.04 9.64 -16.29
N LYS A 144 -23.13 8.41 -15.78
CA LYS A 144 -23.80 8.18 -14.50
C LYS A 144 -22.82 8.55 -13.42
N THR A 145 -23.01 9.76 -12.91
CA THR A 145 -22.51 10.24 -11.62
C THR A 145 -22.79 9.19 -10.54
N LEU A 146 -21.73 8.69 -9.92
CA LEU A 146 -21.77 7.98 -8.64
C LEU A 146 -22.35 8.93 -7.58
N VAL A 147 -23.53 8.61 -7.07
CA VAL A 147 -24.02 9.19 -5.81
C VAL A 147 -23.57 8.26 -4.69
N LEU A 148 -22.67 8.77 -3.85
CA LEU A 148 -22.32 8.22 -2.55
C LEU A 148 -23.54 8.27 -1.63
N HIS A 149 -23.90 7.12 -1.06
CA HIS A 149 -24.58 7.01 0.23
C HIS A 149 -23.83 5.99 1.08
#